data_AF-A0A8C4M3L6-F1
#
_entry.id   AF-A0A8C4M3L6-F1
#
_cell.length_a   1.000
_cell.length_b   1.000
_cell.length_c   1.000
_cell.angle_alpha   90.00
_cell.angle_beta   90.00
_cell.angle_gamma   90.00
#
_symmetry.space_group_name_H-M   'P 1'
#
loop_
_entity.id
_entity.type
_entity.pdbx_description
1 polymer ?
#
loop_
_entity_poly.entity_id
_entity_poly.type
_entity_poly.pdbx_seq_one_letter_code
_entity_poly.pdbx_strand_id
1 'polypeptide(L)'
;MVIKINSIKSIFKMYTFFVSFGQVTHFSIVLTAKDFNPEKYSTFARILCRMYLKHGSPVKMMESYIAVLTKGICQSEENGSFLSKDFDARKAYLAGSIKDIVSQFGMETVILHTALMLKKRIVVYHPKIEAVQEFTRTLPALVWHRQDWTILHSYVHLNADELEALQMCPEAMTMGKLHKEIGQLIVQSAEDPEKSDSQVIQDISLKTREILSNLAPFSEVSGDGEKLVLNFELLKQRRFPPATENFLYHLAAAEQMLNI
;
A
#
# COMPACT_ATOMS: atom_id res chain seq x y z
N MET A 1 -22.93 -3.11 13.72
CA MET A 1 -23.10 -1.90 12.87
C MET A 1 -22.35 -2.15 11.57
N VAL A 2 -23.07 -2.41 10.47
CA VAL A 2 -22.46 -2.65 9.15
C VAL A 2 -22.30 -1.30 8.46
N ILE A 3 -21.06 -0.82 8.39
CA ILE A 3 -20.72 0.37 7.62
C ILE A 3 -20.28 -0.09 6.23
N LYS A 4 -21.09 0.17 5.21
CA LYS A 4 -20.77 -0.05 3.80
C LYS A 4 -20.19 1.24 3.24
N ILE A 5 -18.93 1.24 2.79
CA ILE A 5 -18.25 2.44 2.27
C ILE A 5 -17.70 2.16 0.88
N ASN A 6 -18.16 2.97 -0.08
CA ASN A 6 -17.91 2.83 -1.52
C ASN A 6 -16.72 3.67 -2.04
N SER A 7 -15.74 4.07 -1.23
CA SER A 7 -14.61 4.86 -1.77
C SER A 7 -13.31 4.84 -0.93
N ILE A 8 -12.49 3.80 -1.15
CA ILE A 8 -11.04 3.76 -1.47
C ILE A 8 -9.97 4.59 -0.70
N LYS A 9 -10.24 5.61 0.12
CA LYS A 9 -9.14 6.42 0.74
C LYS A 9 -9.07 6.44 2.26
N SER A 10 -9.85 5.64 2.96
CA SER A 10 -9.91 5.68 4.42
C SER A 10 -9.34 4.41 5.04
N ILE A 11 -8.19 4.54 5.73
CA ILE A 11 -7.85 3.54 6.76
C ILE A 11 -8.83 3.73 7.91
N PHE A 12 -9.52 2.64 8.25
CA PHE A 12 -10.31 2.56 9.46
C PHE A 12 -9.45 2.01 10.58
N LYS A 13 -9.16 2.86 11.57
CA LYS A 13 -8.89 2.34 12.92
C LYS A 13 -10.15 2.55 13.73
N MET A 14 -11.00 1.53 13.73
CA MET A 14 -12.23 1.52 14.51
C MET A 14 -11.87 1.18 15.95
N TYR A 15 -11.91 2.18 16.82
CA TYR A 15 -11.73 1.93 18.24
C TYR A 15 -13.08 1.70 18.89
N THR A 16 -13.32 0.46 19.31
CA THR A 16 -14.47 0.12 20.15
C THR A 16 -14.04 0.22 21.61
N PHE A 17 -14.69 1.08 22.38
CA PHE A 17 -14.42 1.24 23.79
C PHE A 17 -15.64 0.88 24.63
N PHE A 18 -15.38 0.17 25.72
CA PHE A 18 -16.36 -0.14 26.75
C PHE A 18 -16.46 1.04 27.72
N VAL A 19 -17.68 1.41 28.08
CA VAL A 19 -17.95 2.57 28.93
C VAL A 19 -19.07 2.23 29.90
N SER A 20 -19.02 2.79 31.11
CA SER A 20 -20.16 2.80 32.03
C SER A 20 -20.64 4.24 32.29
N PHE A 21 -21.07 4.95 31.24
CA PHE A 21 -21.71 6.25 31.37
C PHE A 21 -23.21 6.08 31.16
N GLY A 22 -23.99 6.11 32.24
CA GLY A 22 -25.44 5.98 32.19
C GLY A 22 -25.90 4.72 31.42
N GLN A 23 -26.70 4.91 30.36
CA GLN A 23 -27.22 3.82 29.52
C GLN A 23 -26.28 3.41 28.37
N VAL A 24 -25.16 4.12 28.14
CA VAL A 24 -24.22 3.79 27.06
C VAL A 24 -23.23 2.76 27.55
N THR A 25 -23.31 1.55 26.99
CA THR A 25 -22.41 0.43 27.30
C THR A 25 -21.22 0.36 26.36
N HIS A 26 -21.38 0.84 25.12
CA HIS A 26 -20.38 0.80 24.06
C HIS A 26 -20.51 2.02 23.15
N PHE A 27 -19.38 2.51 22.67
CA PHE A 27 -19.35 3.49 21.57
C PHE A 27 -18.13 3.25 20.68
N SER A 28 -18.20 3.79 19.46
CA SER A 28 -17.10 3.76 18.49
C SER A 28 -16.97 5.13 17.84
N ILE A 29 -15.73 5.59 17.67
CA ILE A 29 -15.41 6.79 16.90
C ILE A 29 -14.79 6.37 15.58
N VAL A 30 -15.30 6.94 14.49
CA VAL A 30 -14.80 6.72 13.15
C VAL A 30 -14.41 8.07 12.56
N LEU A 31 -13.15 8.20 12.13
CA LEU A 31 -12.65 9.38 11.43
C LEU A 31 -12.49 9.06 9.96
N THR A 32 -13.10 9.88 9.11
CA THR A 32 -12.97 9.79 7.65
C THR A 32 -12.12 10.94 7.15
N ALA A 33 -11.12 10.62 6.32
CA ALA A 33 -10.18 11.58 5.78
C ALA A 33 -9.92 11.33 4.29
N LYS A 34 -9.45 12.37 3.60
CA LYS A 34 -9.06 12.31 2.18
C LYS A 34 -7.59 11.93 1.98
N ASP A 35 -6.76 12.16 3.00
CA ASP A 35 -5.34 11.83 3.05
C ASP A 35 -5.08 10.54 3.83
N PHE A 36 -4.03 9.82 3.45
CA PHE A 36 -3.56 8.62 4.13
C PHE A 36 -2.55 8.99 5.22
N ASN A 37 -2.99 8.98 6.48
CA ASN A 37 -2.12 9.20 7.63
C ASN A 37 -2.65 8.47 8.87
N PRO A 38 -2.54 7.13 8.92
CA PRO A 38 -3.13 6.33 9.99
C PRO A 38 -2.61 6.72 11.38
N GLU A 39 -1.34 7.12 11.53
CA GLU A 39 -0.77 7.54 12.81
C GLU A 39 -1.43 8.82 13.36
N LYS A 40 -1.66 9.80 12.49
CA LYS A 40 -2.39 11.05 12.82
C LYS A 40 -3.78 10.74 13.31
N TYR A 41 -4.54 9.99 12.52
CA TYR A 41 -5.95 9.70 12.82
C TYR A 41 -6.12 8.73 13.99
N SER A 42 -5.20 7.78 14.16
CA SER A 42 -5.09 6.91 15.35
C SER A 42 -4.91 7.75 16.62
N THR A 43 -3.96 8.68 16.62
CA THR A 43 -3.69 9.55 17.77
C THR A 43 -4.88 10.46 18.06
N PHE A 44 -5.45 11.06 17.02
CA PHE A 44 -6.57 11.99 17.15
C PHE A 44 -7.86 11.28 17.63
N ALA A 45 -8.20 10.12 17.07
CA ALA A 45 -9.34 9.32 17.50
C ALA A 45 -9.23 8.95 18.98
N ARG A 46 -8.02 8.59 19.45
CA ARG A 46 -7.77 8.30 20.88
C ARG A 46 -8.04 9.52 21.78
N ILE A 47 -7.68 10.72 21.33
CA ILE A 47 -7.97 11.97 22.07
C ILE A 47 -9.47 12.21 22.14
N LEU A 48 -10.18 12.08 21.02
CA LEU A 48 -11.64 12.25 20.97
C LEU A 48 -12.36 11.22 21.86
N CYS A 49 -11.89 9.97 21.87
CA CYS A 49 -12.44 8.92 22.72
C CYS A 49 -12.26 9.28 24.20
N ARG A 50 -11.06 9.73 24.60
CA ARG A 50 -10.81 10.16 25.98
C ARG A 50 -11.64 11.37 26.37
N MET A 51 -11.84 12.32 25.46
CA MET A 51 -12.71 13.47 25.69
C MET A 51 -14.15 13.03 25.98
N TYR A 52 -14.66 12.08 25.19
CA TYR A 52 -15.98 11.51 25.42
C TYR A 52 -16.07 10.72 26.73
N LEU A 53 -15.05 9.90 27.04
CA LEU A 53 -14.95 9.16 28.30
C LEU A 53 -14.86 10.07 29.53
N LYS A 54 -14.19 11.23 29.44
CA LYS A 54 -14.02 12.15 30.57
C LYS A 54 -15.30 12.93 30.85
N HIS A 55 -15.97 13.40 29.80
CA HIS A 55 -17.10 14.33 29.94
C HIS A 55 -18.48 13.69 29.77
N GLY A 56 -18.55 12.45 29.27
CA GLY A 56 -19.82 11.78 28.93
C GLY A 56 -20.65 12.53 27.87
N SER A 57 -20.05 13.47 27.13
CA SER A 57 -20.76 14.38 26.24
C SER A 57 -20.09 14.47 24.87
N PRO A 58 -20.86 14.29 23.77
CA PRO A 58 -20.32 14.41 22.41
C PRO A 58 -19.97 15.86 22.05
N VAL A 59 -20.49 16.85 22.79
CA VAL A 59 -20.23 18.28 22.51
C VAL A 59 -18.76 18.62 22.72
N LYS A 60 -18.16 18.20 23.83
CA LYS A 60 -16.72 18.42 24.13
C LYS A 60 -15.80 17.73 23.13
N MET A 61 -16.20 16.53 22.71
CA MET A 61 -15.53 15.81 21.63
C MET A 61 -15.59 16.60 20.31
N MET A 62 -16.75 17.15 19.93
CA MET A 62 -16.91 17.93 18.72
C MET A 62 -16.18 19.28 18.76
N GLU A 63 -16.16 19.97 19.91
CA GLU A 63 -15.34 21.17 20.10
C GLU A 63 -13.86 20.89 19.79
N SER A 64 -13.33 19.77 20.31
CA SER A 64 -11.96 19.31 20.02
C SER A 64 -11.77 18.96 18.55
N TYR A 65 -12.78 18.33 17.93
CA TYR A 65 -12.74 18.01 16.51
C TYR A 65 -12.62 19.26 15.63
N ILE A 66 -13.47 20.26 15.89
CA ILE A 66 -13.48 21.54 15.18
C ILE A 66 -12.18 22.31 15.43
N ALA A 67 -11.61 22.26 16.63
CA ALA A 67 -10.32 22.89 16.92
C ALA A 67 -9.19 22.35 16.05
N VAL A 68 -9.10 21.02 15.86
CA VAL A 68 -8.13 20.41 14.95
C VAL A 68 -8.42 20.76 13.50
N LEU A 69 -9.68 20.75 13.06
CA LEU A 69 -10.03 21.10 11.68
C LEU A 69 -9.68 22.55 11.33
N THR A 70 -9.93 23.49 12.25
CA THR A 70 -9.79 24.93 11.99
C THR A 70 -8.40 25.46 12.32
N LYS A 71 -7.74 24.92 13.36
CA LYS A 71 -6.46 25.42 13.87
C LYS A 71 -5.33 24.41 13.75
N GLY A 72 -5.63 23.15 13.44
CA GLY A 72 -4.64 22.07 13.39
C GLY A 72 -4.13 21.64 14.76
N ILE A 73 -4.73 22.10 15.86
CA ILE A 73 -4.26 21.83 17.22
C ILE A 73 -5.40 21.45 18.16
N CYS A 74 -5.12 20.56 19.10
CA CYS A 74 -6.00 20.24 20.22
C CYS A 74 -5.17 20.09 21.49
N GLN A 75 -5.48 20.88 22.51
CA GLN A 75 -4.87 20.74 23.83
C GLN A 75 -5.69 19.75 24.64
N SER A 76 -5.04 18.71 25.16
CA SER A 76 -5.63 17.77 26.11
C SER A 76 -4.83 17.83 27.39
N GLU A 77 -5.48 18.13 28.51
CA GLU A 77 -4.85 18.27 29.82
C GLU A 77 -4.02 17.04 30.24
N GLU A 78 -4.37 15.85 29.75
CA GLU A 78 -3.74 14.58 30.15
C GLU A 78 -2.73 14.02 29.13
N ASN A 79 -2.70 14.51 27.89
CA ASN A 79 -1.98 13.83 26.78
C ASN A 79 -1.03 14.73 25.99
N GLY A 80 -0.80 15.96 26.46
CA GLY A 80 -0.09 16.97 25.71
C GLY A 80 -0.95 17.57 24.59
N SER A 81 -0.31 18.38 23.74
CA SER A 81 -0.94 18.97 22.57
C SER A 81 -0.85 18.05 21.36
N PHE A 82 -1.99 17.79 20.71
CA PHE A 82 -1.99 17.28 19.35
C PHE A 82 -1.74 18.43 18.38
N LEU A 83 -0.75 18.28 17.49
CA LEU A 83 -0.56 19.18 16.37
C LEU A 83 -0.56 18.39 15.07
N SER A 84 -1.46 18.75 14.15
CA SER A 84 -1.57 18.12 12.83
C SER A 84 -0.27 18.16 12.04
N LYS A 85 0.57 19.19 12.25
CA LYS A 85 1.84 19.39 11.56
C LYS A 85 2.94 18.39 11.97
N ASP A 86 2.78 17.71 13.10
CA ASP A 86 3.76 16.74 13.59
C ASP A 86 3.68 15.41 12.85
N PHE A 87 2.64 15.22 12.03
CA PHE A 87 2.40 13.99 11.27
C PHE A 87 2.70 14.19 9.78
N ASP A 88 3.72 13.49 9.28
CA ASP A 88 4.08 13.47 7.85
C ASP A 88 3.49 12.24 7.16
N ALA A 89 2.66 12.45 6.13
CA ALA A 89 2.05 11.38 5.35
C ALA A 89 3.11 10.50 4.64
N ARG A 90 4.26 11.06 4.26
CA ARG A 90 5.34 10.28 3.63
C ARG A 90 5.94 9.27 4.59
N LYS A 91 6.07 9.63 5.87
CA LYS A 91 6.52 8.69 6.91
C LYS A 91 5.50 7.59 7.11
N ALA A 92 4.21 7.89 7.03
CA ALA A 92 3.17 6.89 7.15
C ALA A 92 3.24 5.83 6.04
N TYR A 93 3.57 6.20 4.80
CA TYR A 93 3.77 5.26 3.69
C TYR A 93 5.00 4.36 3.86
N LEU A 94 6.01 4.81 4.62
CA LEU A 94 7.26 4.09 4.88
C LEU A 94 7.29 3.32 6.20
N ALA A 95 6.23 3.40 7.01
CA ALA A 95 6.23 2.83 8.35
C ALA A 95 6.00 1.30 8.39
N GLY A 96 6.01 0.61 7.24
CA GLY A 96 5.98 -0.85 7.15
C GLY A 96 7.39 -1.44 7.01
N SER A 97 7.56 -2.69 7.43
CA SER A 97 8.84 -3.42 7.32
C SER A 97 8.86 -4.32 6.08
N ILE A 98 9.75 -4.04 5.13
CA ILE A 98 9.94 -4.90 3.96
C ILE A 98 10.67 -6.18 4.37
N LYS A 99 11.52 -6.09 5.41
CA LYS A 99 12.19 -7.25 5.99
C LYS A 99 11.21 -8.24 6.59
N ASP A 100 10.10 -7.77 7.18
CA ASP A 100 9.09 -8.65 7.75
C ASP A 100 8.39 -9.46 6.64
N ILE A 101 8.06 -8.82 5.51
CA ILE A 101 7.54 -9.53 4.33
C ILE A 101 8.53 -10.60 3.88
N VAL A 102 9.80 -10.24 3.74
CA VAL A 102 10.82 -11.18 3.25
C VAL A 102 11.06 -12.31 4.23
N SER A 103 11.05 -12.05 5.54
CA SER A 103 11.17 -13.11 6.55
C SER A 103 9.98 -14.08 6.53
N GLN A 104 8.78 -13.59 6.19
CA GLN A 104 7.58 -14.41 6.12
C GLN A 104 7.51 -15.23 4.82
N PHE A 105 7.87 -14.63 3.68
CA PHE A 105 7.67 -15.23 2.36
C PHE A 105 8.95 -15.69 1.68
N GLY A 106 10.14 -15.37 2.20
CA GLY A 106 11.43 -15.74 1.60
C GLY A 106 11.50 -15.41 0.11
N MET A 107 11.87 -16.41 -0.69
CA MET A 107 12.00 -16.29 -2.15
C MET A 107 10.67 -15.96 -2.82
N GLU A 108 9.53 -16.40 -2.27
CA GLU A 108 8.19 -16.15 -2.79
C GLU A 108 7.80 -14.67 -2.74
N THR A 109 8.54 -13.81 -2.03
CA THR A 109 8.38 -12.35 -2.09
C THR A 109 8.48 -11.82 -3.52
N VAL A 110 9.25 -12.49 -4.38
CA VAL A 110 9.32 -12.15 -5.80
C VAL A 110 7.95 -12.20 -6.49
N ILE A 111 7.04 -13.09 -6.07
CA ILE A 111 5.71 -13.22 -6.65
C ILE A 111 4.90 -11.96 -6.35
N LEU A 112 4.99 -11.46 -5.12
CA LEU A 112 4.36 -10.19 -4.72
C LEU A 112 4.94 -9.02 -5.52
N HIS A 113 6.27 -8.94 -5.62
CA HIS A 113 6.94 -7.91 -6.41
C HIS A 113 6.50 -7.95 -7.88
N THR A 114 6.48 -9.13 -8.51
CA THR A 114 6.06 -9.30 -9.90
C THR A 114 4.58 -8.98 -10.09
N ALA A 115 3.69 -9.44 -9.21
CA ALA A 115 2.27 -9.10 -9.24
C ALA A 115 2.06 -7.58 -9.24
N LEU A 116 2.77 -6.88 -8.36
CA LEU A 116 2.74 -5.42 -8.26
C LEU A 116 3.30 -4.77 -9.54
N MET A 117 4.45 -5.23 -10.04
CA MET A 117 5.04 -4.77 -11.29
C MET A 117 4.08 -4.93 -12.48
N LEU A 118 3.27 -5.98 -12.51
CA LEU A 118 2.30 -6.23 -13.57
C LEU A 118 0.91 -5.62 -13.31
N LYS A 119 0.76 -4.81 -12.24
CA LYS A 119 -0.53 -4.21 -11.81
C LYS A 119 -1.64 -5.26 -11.64
N LYS A 120 -1.28 -6.47 -11.22
CA LYS A 120 -2.26 -7.54 -10.90
C LYS A 120 -2.98 -7.19 -9.59
N ARG A 121 -4.23 -7.65 -9.45
CA ARG A 121 -5.02 -7.45 -8.23
C ARG A 121 -4.49 -8.39 -7.14
N ILE A 122 -4.15 -7.84 -5.99
CA ILE A 122 -3.65 -8.59 -4.84
C ILE A 122 -4.66 -8.45 -3.70
N VAL A 123 -5.04 -9.59 -3.12
CA VAL A 123 -5.89 -9.63 -1.92
C VAL A 123 -5.07 -10.16 -0.76
N VAL A 124 -5.09 -9.42 0.34
CA VAL A 124 -4.44 -9.79 1.59
C VAL A 124 -5.51 -10.24 2.57
N TYR A 125 -5.40 -11.47 3.04
CA TYR A 125 -6.32 -12.05 4.01
C TYR A 125 -5.59 -12.39 5.31
N HIS A 126 -6.12 -11.91 6.43
CA HIS A 126 -5.64 -12.27 7.75
C HIS A 126 -6.77 -12.11 8.79
N PRO A 127 -6.86 -12.97 9.83
CA PRO A 127 -7.93 -12.87 10.85
C PRO A 127 -7.91 -11.56 11.66
N LYS A 128 -6.74 -10.94 11.78
CA LYS A 128 -6.54 -9.64 12.45
C LYS A 128 -6.42 -8.53 11.41
N ILE A 129 -7.29 -7.53 11.51
CA ILE A 129 -7.33 -6.38 10.59
C ILE A 129 -6.04 -5.54 10.66
N GLU A 130 -5.43 -5.45 11.83
CA GLU A 130 -4.19 -4.69 12.03
C GLU A 130 -3.06 -5.24 11.18
N ALA A 131 -2.93 -6.56 11.11
CA ALA A 131 -1.92 -7.22 10.29
C ALA A 131 -2.22 -7.05 8.79
N VAL A 132 -3.50 -7.07 8.36
CA VAL A 132 -3.88 -6.76 6.98
C VAL A 132 -3.44 -5.34 6.63
N GLN A 133 -3.73 -4.37 7.50
CA GLN A 133 -3.41 -2.96 7.28
C GLN A 133 -1.91 -2.71 7.22
N GLU A 134 -1.15 -3.31 8.14
CA GLU A 134 0.30 -3.21 8.19
C GLU A 134 0.95 -3.84 6.96
N PHE A 135 0.57 -5.06 6.62
CA PHE A 135 1.12 -5.78 5.46
C PHE A 135 0.80 -5.05 4.14
N THR A 136 -0.47 -4.67 3.96
CA THR A 136 -0.95 -3.97 2.74
C THR A 136 -0.20 -2.66 2.53
N ARG A 137 0.18 -1.96 3.61
CA ARG A 137 0.91 -0.69 3.55
C ARG A 137 2.35 -0.84 3.02
N THR A 138 2.98 -1.98 3.27
CA THR A 138 4.35 -2.26 2.83
C THR A 138 4.40 -2.64 1.34
N LEU A 139 3.32 -3.16 0.75
CA LEU A 139 3.31 -3.65 -0.64
C LEU A 139 3.85 -2.63 -1.67
N PRO A 140 3.45 -1.34 -1.67
CA PRO A 140 3.98 -0.40 -2.66
C PRO A 140 5.47 -0.13 -2.53
N ALA A 141 6.07 -0.44 -1.37
CA ALA A 141 7.52 -0.32 -1.18
C ALA A 141 8.31 -1.32 -2.05
N LEU A 142 7.73 -2.46 -2.41
CA LEU A 142 8.31 -3.41 -3.36
C LEU A 142 8.38 -2.85 -4.79
N VAL A 143 7.60 -1.81 -5.11
CA VAL A 143 7.56 -1.13 -6.41
C VAL A 143 7.76 0.38 -6.26
N TRP A 144 8.72 0.76 -5.41
CA TRP A 144 8.96 2.14 -4.99
C TRP A 144 9.11 3.16 -6.12
N HIS A 145 9.57 2.75 -7.30
CA HIS A 145 9.71 3.62 -8.48
C HIS A 145 8.39 4.30 -8.92
N ARG A 146 7.22 3.72 -8.59
CA ARG A 146 5.92 4.30 -8.93
C ARG A 146 5.47 5.39 -7.97
N GLN A 147 5.89 5.29 -6.71
CA GLN A 147 5.46 6.16 -5.61
C GLN A 147 3.94 6.36 -5.52
N ASP A 148 3.16 5.33 -5.85
CA ASP A 148 1.70 5.40 -5.90
C ASP A 148 1.06 4.52 -4.82
N TRP A 149 0.49 5.16 -3.79
CA TRP A 149 -0.28 4.50 -2.73
C TRP A 149 -1.79 4.58 -2.97
N THR A 150 -2.26 5.19 -4.06
CA THR A 150 -3.69 5.26 -4.38
C THR A 150 -4.28 3.90 -4.77
N ILE A 151 -3.42 2.95 -5.13
CA ILE A 151 -3.76 1.56 -5.42
C ILE A 151 -4.06 0.73 -4.17
N LEU A 152 -3.80 1.26 -2.97
CA LEU A 152 -4.03 0.52 -1.73
C LEU A 152 -5.45 0.68 -1.22
N HIS A 153 -6.09 -0.45 -0.92
CA HIS A 153 -7.39 -0.49 -0.27
C HIS A 153 -7.26 -1.33 1.00
N SER A 154 -7.04 -0.64 2.13
CA SER A 154 -6.74 -1.27 3.42
C SER A 154 -7.84 -2.19 3.98
N TYR A 155 -9.07 -2.04 3.49
CA TYR A 155 -10.20 -2.89 3.83
C TYR A 155 -11.22 -2.85 2.71
N VAL A 156 -11.53 -4.01 2.14
CA VAL A 156 -12.54 -4.19 1.12
C VAL A 156 -13.50 -5.28 1.54
N HIS A 157 -14.79 -5.04 1.38
CA HIS A 157 -15.79 -6.10 1.49
C HIS A 157 -16.00 -6.66 0.09
N LEU A 158 -15.32 -7.76 -0.21
CA LEU A 158 -15.48 -8.43 -1.49
C LEU A 158 -16.87 -9.05 -1.56
N ASN A 159 -17.60 -8.75 -2.63
CA ASN A 159 -18.86 -9.45 -2.93
C ASN A 159 -18.59 -10.81 -3.60
N ALA A 160 -19.64 -11.62 -3.76
CA ALA A 160 -19.50 -12.97 -4.32
C ALA A 160 -18.89 -12.97 -5.73
N ASP A 161 -19.31 -12.05 -6.59
CA ASP A 161 -18.82 -11.93 -7.97
C ASP A 161 -17.34 -11.50 -8.00
N GLU A 162 -16.93 -10.60 -7.11
CA GLU A 162 -15.53 -10.19 -6.94
C GLU A 162 -14.66 -11.35 -6.45
N LEU A 163 -15.19 -12.18 -5.55
CA LEU A 163 -14.50 -13.37 -5.05
C LEU A 163 -14.38 -14.44 -6.15
N GLU A 164 -15.45 -14.67 -6.92
CA GLU A 164 -15.44 -15.59 -8.06
C GLU A 164 -14.45 -15.13 -9.14
N ALA A 165 -14.42 -13.83 -9.45
CA ALA A 165 -13.46 -13.27 -10.38
C ALA A 165 -12.00 -13.45 -9.92
N LEU A 166 -11.73 -13.39 -8.61
CA LEU A 166 -10.40 -13.67 -8.05
C LEU A 166 -10.03 -15.16 -8.16
N GLN A 167 -11.01 -16.05 -8.02
CA GLN A 167 -10.81 -17.50 -8.16
C GLN A 167 -10.58 -17.92 -9.61
N MET A 168 -11.18 -17.20 -10.57
CA MET A 168 -11.10 -17.49 -12.00
C MET A 168 -9.81 -16.98 -12.67
N CYS A 169 -8.80 -16.51 -11.93
CA CYS A 169 -7.52 -16.09 -12.50
C CYS A 169 -6.69 -17.32 -12.95
N PRO A 170 -6.60 -17.63 -14.26
CA PRO A 170 -5.99 -18.87 -14.75
C PRO A 170 -4.46 -18.76 -14.90
N GLU A 171 -3.92 -17.54 -14.82
CA GLU A 171 -2.52 -17.24 -15.12
C GLU A 171 -1.65 -17.47 -13.89
N ALA A 172 -1.15 -18.70 -13.73
CA ALA A 172 0.04 -18.92 -12.91
C ALA A 172 1.21 -18.15 -13.54
N MET A 173 1.85 -17.26 -12.78
CA MET A 173 3.03 -16.56 -13.26
C MET A 173 4.16 -17.55 -13.48
N THR A 174 4.54 -17.76 -14.74
CA THR A 174 5.68 -18.63 -15.08
C THR A 174 6.98 -17.95 -14.66
N MET A 175 7.59 -18.48 -13.61
CA MET A 175 8.84 -17.96 -13.08
C MET A 175 10.01 -18.28 -14.02
N GLY A 176 10.80 -17.24 -14.31
CA GLY A 176 11.96 -17.29 -15.20
C GLY A 176 13.25 -16.94 -14.48
N LYS A 177 14.38 -17.05 -15.17
CA LYS A 177 15.71 -16.72 -14.62
C LYS A 177 15.76 -15.30 -14.05
N LEU A 178 15.19 -14.33 -14.76
CA LEU A 178 15.10 -12.92 -14.34
C LEU A 178 14.39 -12.79 -12.98
N HIS A 179 13.27 -13.49 -12.80
CA HIS A 179 12.54 -13.49 -11.54
C HIS A 179 13.36 -14.10 -10.40
N LYS A 180 14.05 -15.21 -10.65
CA LYS A 180 14.92 -15.84 -9.64
C LYS A 180 16.03 -14.89 -9.17
N GLU A 181 16.67 -14.17 -10.10
CA GLU A 181 17.72 -13.20 -9.78
C GLU A 181 17.20 -12.04 -8.91
N ILE A 182 15.99 -11.55 -9.20
CA ILE A 182 15.35 -10.51 -8.38
C ILE A 182 15.00 -11.03 -7.00
N GLY A 183 14.40 -12.23 -6.92
CA GLY A 183 14.07 -12.86 -5.64
C GLY A 183 15.30 -13.04 -4.77
N GLN A 184 16.42 -13.49 -5.36
CA GLN A 184 17.70 -13.59 -4.65
C GLN A 184 18.19 -12.24 -4.14
N LEU A 185 18.12 -11.19 -4.97
CA LEU A 185 18.51 -9.84 -4.55
C LEU A 185 17.64 -9.31 -3.40
N ILE A 186 16.32 -9.51 -3.47
CA ILE A 186 15.38 -9.10 -2.42
C ILE A 186 15.74 -9.79 -1.10
N VAL A 187 15.90 -11.11 -1.13
CA VAL A 187 16.22 -11.92 0.06
C VAL A 187 17.58 -11.52 0.64
N GLN A 188 18.62 -11.48 -0.18
CA GLN A 188 19.98 -11.13 0.26
C GLN A 188 20.06 -9.72 0.85
N SER A 189 19.37 -8.75 0.26
CA SER A 189 19.37 -7.37 0.78
C SER A 189 18.61 -7.28 2.11
N ALA A 190 17.49 -7.98 2.26
CA ALA A 190 16.71 -7.97 3.49
C ALA A 190 17.38 -8.70 4.66
N GLU A 191 18.05 -9.83 4.38
CA GLU A 191 18.77 -10.64 5.38
C GLU A 191 20.06 -9.98 5.88
N ASP A 192 20.58 -8.96 5.18
CA ASP A 192 21.73 -8.18 5.63
C ASP A 192 21.37 -7.36 6.90
N PRO A 193 21.96 -7.66 8.06
CA PRO A 193 21.64 -6.98 9.31
C PRO A 193 22.10 -5.51 9.32
N GLU A 194 23.06 -5.13 8.48
CA GLU A 194 23.59 -3.76 8.39
C GLU A 194 22.70 -2.86 7.53
N LYS A 195 21.76 -3.43 6.77
CA LYS A 195 20.83 -2.68 5.93
C LYS A 195 19.54 -2.37 6.67
N SER A 196 19.07 -1.13 6.57
CA SER A 196 17.73 -0.68 6.94
C SER A 196 16.71 -1.01 5.85
N ASP A 197 15.41 -1.02 6.18
CA ASP A 197 14.33 -1.18 5.18
C ASP A 197 14.46 -0.17 4.02
N SER A 198 14.83 1.08 4.31
CA SER A 198 15.05 2.11 3.29
C SER A 198 16.13 1.73 2.28
N GLN A 199 17.22 1.10 2.73
CA GLN A 199 18.29 0.62 1.83
C GLN A 199 17.82 -0.59 1.01
N VAL A 200 17.05 -1.51 1.61
CA VAL A 200 16.45 -2.64 0.88
C VAL A 200 15.51 -2.14 -0.22
N ILE A 201 14.64 -1.18 0.10
CA ILE A 201 13.74 -0.52 -0.87
C ILE A 201 14.53 0.12 -2.01
N GLN A 202 15.65 0.78 -1.69
CA GLN A 202 16.53 1.39 -2.69
C GLN A 202 17.16 0.34 -3.63
N ASP A 203 17.66 -0.77 -3.08
CA ASP A 203 18.24 -1.86 -3.87
C ASP A 203 17.20 -2.46 -4.84
N ILE A 204 15.99 -2.72 -4.35
CA ILE A 204 14.88 -3.22 -5.17
C ILE A 204 14.51 -2.21 -6.26
N SER A 205 14.45 -0.91 -5.91
CA SER A 205 14.17 0.17 -6.86
C SER A 205 15.23 0.28 -7.96
N LEU A 206 16.51 0.11 -7.61
CA LEU A 206 17.61 0.09 -8.58
C LEU A 206 17.51 -1.11 -9.52
N LYS A 207 17.28 -2.31 -8.98
CA LYS A 207 17.10 -3.52 -9.80
C LYS A 207 15.87 -3.43 -10.70
N THR A 208 14.80 -2.82 -10.20
CA THR A 208 13.59 -2.57 -10.99
C THR A 208 13.87 -1.65 -12.18
N ARG A 209 14.64 -0.57 -11.98
CA ARG A 209 15.03 0.34 -13.06
C ARG A 209 15.93 -0.33 -14.09
N GLU A 210 16.83 -1.23 -13.67
CA GLU A 210 17.63 -2.08 -14.57
C GLU A 210 16.74 -3.00 -15.42
N ILE A 211 15.65 -3.53 -14.86
CA ILE A 211 14.72 -4.36 -15.64
C ILE A 211 13.96 -3.51 -16.66
N LEU A 212 13.49 -2.32 -16.26
CA LEU A 212 12.81 -1.40 -17.14
C LEU A 212 13.71 -0.93 -18.29
N SER A 213 15.02 -0.77 -18.07
CA SER A 213 15.95 -0.43 -19.15
C SER A 213 16.10 -1.54 -20.19
N ASN A 214 15.72 -2.79 -19.89
CA ASN A 214 15.64 -3.84 -20.91
C ASN A 214 14.56 -3.58 -21.98
N LEU A 215 13.57 -2.73 -21.70
CA LEU A 215 12.55 -2.34 -22.68
C LEU A 215 13.03 -1.20 -23.59
N ALA A 216 14.01 -0.40 -23.15
CA ALA A 216 14.46 0.78 -23.88
C ALA A 216 14.95 0.50 -25.32
N PRO A 217 15.73 -0.57 -25.60
CA PRO A 217 16.17 -0.88 -26.97
C PRO A 217 15.02 -1.27 -27.92
N PHE A 218 13.86 -1.62 -27.37
CA PHE A 218 12.68 -2.04 -28.11
C PHE A 218 11.60 -0.97 -28.12
N SER A 219 11.91 0.24 -27.66
CA SER A 219 10.95 1.33 -27.55
C SER A 219 11.31 2.46 -28.51
N GLU A 220 10.29 3.04 -29.15
CA GLU A 220 10.39 4.19 -30.04
C GLU A 220 9.62 5.37 -29.43
N VAL A 221 10.03 6.60 -29.74
CA VAL A 221 9.28 7.79 -29.32
C VAL A 221 8.08 7.94 -30.25
N SER A 222 6.88 8.09 -29.68
CA SER A 222 5.65 8.36 -30.43
C SER A 222 5.77 9.64 -31.27
N GLY A 223 4.99 9.74 -32.34
CA GLY A 223 5.04 10.87 -33.27
C GLY A 223 4.73 12.25 -32.66
N ASP A 224 4.16 12.29 -31.45
CA ASP A 224 3.93 13.49 -30.65
C ASP A 224 5.11 13.86 -29.73
N GLY A 225 6.15 13.02 -29.64
CA GLY A 225 7.35 13.27 -28.85
C GLY A 225 7.21 12.98 -27.35
N GLU A 226 6.02 12.62 -26.87
CA GLU A 226 5.73 12.59 -25.42
C GLU A 226 5.84 11.19 -24.79
N LYS A 227 5.74 10.11 -25.58
CA LYS A 227 5.58 8.76 -25.04
C LYS A 227 6.52 7.74 -25.67
N LEU A 228 7.09 6.86 -24.84
CA LEU A 228 7.82 5.68 -25.30
C LEU A 228 6.83 4.54 -25.60
N VAL A 229 6.89 4.03 -26.82
CA VAL A 229 6.05 2.94 -27.31
C VAL A 229 6.91 1.74 -27.65
N LEU A 230 6.57 0.58 -27.09
CA LEU A 230 7.22 -0.69 -27.35
C LEU A 230 6.90 -1.18 -28.76
N ASN A 231 7.93 -1.42 -29.56
CA ASN A 231 7.88 -2.16 -30.80
C ASN A 231 7.95 -3.67 -30.51
N PHE A 232 6.80 -4.33 -30.63
CA PHE A 232 6.66 -5.76 -30.32
C PHE A 232 7.44 -6.67 -31.26
N GLU A 233 7.64 -6.25 -32.52
CA GLU A 233 8.39 -7.04 -33.49
C GLU A 233 9.87 -7.08 -33.11
N LEU A 234 10.43 -5.96 -32.67
CA LEU A 234 11.83 -5.89 -32.19
C LEU A 234 12.03 -6.75 -30.93
N LEU A 235 11.06 -6.77 -30.01
CA LEU A 235 11.11 -7.62 -28.83
C LEU A 235 11.19 -9.12 -29.22
N LYS A 236 10.34 -9.55 -30.15
CA LYS A 236 10.32 -10.94 -30.67
C LYS A 236 11.58 -11.33 -31.42
N GLN A 237 12.17 -10.40 -32.18
CA GLN A 237 13.41 -10.66 -32.91
C GLN A 237 14.57 -11.00 -31.98
N ARG A 238 14.56 -10.53 -30.73
CA ARG A 238 15.60 -10.84 -29.73
C ARG A 238 15.56 -12.30 -29.24
N ARG A 239 14.50 -13.06 -29.55
CA ARG A 239 14.32 -14.48 -29.19
C ARG A 239 14.57 -14.76 -27.69
N PHE A 240 13.95 -13.96 -26.84
CA PHE A 240 13.98 -14.24 -25.40
C PHE A 240 13.35 -15.61 -25.09
N PRO A 241 13.72 -16.25 -23.97
CA PRO A 241 12.92 -17.34 -23.44
C PRO A 241 11.45 -16.90 -23.26
N PRO A 242 10.45 -17.75 -23.57
CA PRO A 242 9.04 -17.35 -23.58
C PRO A 242 8.55 -16.67 -22.30
N ALA A 243 9.00 -17.14 -21.13
CA ALA A 243 8.66 -16.54 -19.85
C ALA A 243 9.18 -15.10 -19.69
N THR A 244 10.38 -14.81 -20.20
CA THR A 244 10.96 -13.45 -20.16
C THR A 244 10.27 -12.55 -21.17
N GLU A 245 9.98 -13.03 -22.38
CA GLU A 245 9.25 -12.26 -23.40
C GLU A 245 7.86 -11.85 -22.90
N ASN A 246 7.09 -12.80 -22.36
CA ASN A 246 5.76 -12.55 -21.81
C ASN A 246 5.81 -11.55 -20.65
N PHE A 247 6.78 -11.71 -19.74
CA PHE A 247 6.95 -10.77 -18.64
C PHE A 247 7.24 -9.35 -19.13
N LEU A 248 8.18 -9.17 -20.07
CA LEU A 248 8.52 -7.85 -20.63
C LEU A 248 7.34 -7.22 -21.38
N TYR A 249 6.56 -8.02 -22.11
CA TYR A 249 5.34 -7.55 -22.77
C TYR A 249 4.30 -7.05 -21.76
N HIS A 250 4.00 -7.83 -20.72
CA HIS A 250 3.05 -7.40 -19.69
C HIS A 250 3.56 -6.24 -18.85
N LEU A 251 4.88 -6.15 -18.64
CA LEU A 251 5.50 -5.01 -17.98
C LEU A 251 5.33 -3.74 -18.81
N ALA A 252 5.59 -3.80 -20.12
CA ALA A 252 5.35 -2.68 -21.01
C ALA A 252 3.87 -2.25 -21.02
N ALA A 253 2.93 -3.20 -21.00
CA ALA A 253 1.50 -2.91 -20.83
C ALA A 253 1.21 -2.18 -19.51
N ALA A 254 1.78 -2.64 -18.40
CA ALA A 254 1.60 -2.04 -17.08
C ALA A 254 2.18 -0.61 -17.00
N GLU A 255 3.27 -0.34 -17.69
CA GLU A 255 3.91 0.98 -17.82
C GLU A 255 3.31 1.84 -18.96
N GLN A 256 2.18 1.41 -19.52
CA GLN A 256 1.45 2.10 -20.59
C GLN A 256 2.25 2.28 -21.89
N MET A 257 3.28 1.48 -22.13
CA MET A 257 4.16 1.58 -23.30
C MET A 257 3.60 0.88 -24.55
N LEU A 258 2.35 0.45 -24.58
CA LEU A 258 1.75 -0.17 -25.78
C LEU A 258 1.02 0.88 -26.63
N ASN A 259 1.08 0.72 -27.96
CA ASN A 259 0.11 1.34 -28.87
C ASN A 259 -1.21 0.57 -28.73
N ILE A 260 -2.23 1.24 -28.20
CA ILE A 260 -3.61 0.73 -28.11
C ILE A 260 -4.46 1.53 -29.08
#